data_AF-A0A9P5MSK0-F1
#
_entry.id   AF-A0A9P5MSK0-F1
#
_cell.length_a   1.000
_cell.length_b   1.000
_cell.length_c   1.000
_cell.angle_alpha   90.00
_cell.angle_beta   90.00
_cell.angle_gamma   90.00
#
_symmetry.space_group_name_H-M   'P 1'
#
loop_
_entity.id
_entity.type
_entity.pdbx_description
1 polymer ?
#
loop_
_entity_poly.entity_id
_entity_poly.type
_entity_poly.pdbx_seq_one_letter_code
_entity_poly.pdbx_strand_id
1 'polypeptide(L)'
;MPTAPSVLRASLEKHNETFETLLSLIPAKFYLAHDDNNDQGTSRYYKNKKVQQAPKQAIKEASKKARREKLNPANNKSILDIQNDRLASDSKGKQKAPTPDDSDGDELLPEADFHMQDAESDPEENASHAVPLSRPESIETLRAKLHAKIDGMRSKKQGDNEGSSRDELLEERRLHRAALRERRRKETKAKIQREKERKGKPKEKTEKTMLPVKTQLLVTNDASSHSKSGSRSQPTNVAFSSIAEPSTSNHKGSRLKSSSNPSQALQQLTSRKEKLAALPGEKRKQIEEREKWEKATARMDGVKIADNEARLKKAVKRNEKEKAKSKNTWAERKEQLSANMAARQKKRTDNIASRNEKRKEKHKGAKGKSRPGFEGKAFGKSGGKPRGKGK
;
A
#
# COMPACT_ATOMS: atom_id res chain seq x y z
N MET A 1 41.21 -49.18 17.65
CA MET A 1 41.94 -47.99 18.13
C MET A 1 40.94 -46.85 18.28
N PRO A 2 40.75 -46.28 19.48
CA PRO A 2 39.93 -45.08 19.63
C PRO A 2 40.60 -43.93 18.84
N THR A 3 39.80 -43.15 18.11
CA THR A 3 40.30 -41.98 17.39
C THR A 3 40.85 -40.96 18.38
N ALA A 4 42.04 -40.41 18.10
CA ALA A 4 42.64 -39.42 18.98
C ALA A 4 41.75 -38.17 19.07
N PRO A 5 41.61 -37.55 20.26
CA PRO A 5 40.70 -36.42 20.46
C PRO A 5 41.04 -35.20 19.59
N SER A 6 42.32 -35.03 19.22
CA SER A 6 42.75 -33.98 18.29
C SER A 6 42.20 -34.19 16.87
N VAL A 7 42.15 -35.43 16.39
CA VAL A 7 41.60 -35.78 15.08
C VAL A 7 40.09 -35.55 15.06
N LEU A 8 39.40 -35.86 16.15
CA LEU A 8 37.97 -35.59 16.30
C LEU A 8 37.68 -34.08 16.30
N ARG A 9 38.44 -33.27 17.05
CA ARG A 9 38.28 -31.80 17.05
C ARG A 9 38.49 -31.20 15.66
N ALA A 10 39.57 -31.58 14.98
CA ALA A 10 39.83 -31.11 13.62
C ALA A 10 38.74 -31.53 12.62
N SER A 11 38.12 -32.71 12.81
CA SER A 11 36.98 -33.13 11.98
C SER A 11 35.74 -32.28 12.28
N LEU A 12 35.45 -32.00 13.55
CA LEU A 12 34.32 -31.17 13.95
C LEU A 12 34.48 -29.72 13.48
N GLU A 13 35.68 -29.15 13.55
CA GLU A 13 35.99 -27.82 13.02
C GLU A 13 35.75 -27.77 11.51
N LYS A 14 36.23 -28.76 10.74
CA LYS A 14 35.94 -28.87 9.30
C LYS A 14 34.46 -28.96 9.01
N HIS A 15 33.71 -29.77 9.76
CA HIS A 15 32.26 -29.85 9.59
C HIS A 15 31.59 -28.52 9.91
N ASN A 16 32.00 -27.83 10.98
CA ASN A 16 31.47 -26.52 11.33
C ASN A 16 31.73 -25.49 10.23
N GLU A 17 32.94 -25.43 9.68
CA GLU A 17 33.28 -24.58 8.53
C GLU A 17 32.38 -24.89 7.31
N THR A 18 32.13 -26.18 7.01
CA THR A 18 31.22 -26.55 5.92
C THR A 18 29.77 -26.12 6.18
N PHE A 19 29.29 -26.17 7.43
CA PHE A 19 27.95 -25.70 7.76
C PHE A 19 27.87 -24.16 7.71
N GLU A 20 28.89 -23.45 8.19
CA GLU A 20 28.95 -21.99 8.14
C GLU A 20 28.97 -21.46 6.70
N THR A 21 29.74 -22.09 5.83
CA THR A 21 29.76 -21.75 4.39
C THR A 21 28.39 -21.99 3.75
N LEU A 22 27.70 -23.08 4.07
CA LEU A 22 26.34 -23.34 3.57
C LEU A 22 25.33 -22.30 4.09
N LEU A 23 25.40 -21.94 5.37
CA LEU A 23 24.53 -20.94 5.97
C LEU A 23 24.78 -19.53 5.42
N SER A 24 26.02 -19.21 5.02
CA SER A 24 26.35 -17.93 4.39
C SER A 24 25.77 -17.77 2.97
N LEU A 25 25.50 -18.87 2.28
CA LEU A 25 24.94 -18.86 0.92
C LEU A 25 23.46 -18.52 0.87
N ILE A 26 22.74 -18.68 1.99
CA ILE A 26 21.30 -18.49 2.06
C ILE A 26 21.02 -17.16 2.77
N PRO A 27 20.26 -16.24 2.16
CA PRO A 27 19.94 -14.97 2.80
C PRO A 27 19.25 -15.16 4.15
N ALA A 28 19.69 -14.41 5.17
CA ALA A 28 19.14 -14.46 6.53
C ALA A 28 17.62 -14.20 6.59
N LYS A 29 17.09 -13.52 5.57
CA LYS A 29 15.67 -13.28 5.31
C LYS A 29 14.79 -14.54 5.40
N PHE A 30 15.31 -15.71 5.04
CA PHE A 30 14.52 -16.96 5.03
C PHE A 30 14.47 -17.66 6.39
N TYR A 31 15.37 -17.31 7.31
CA TYR A 31 15.47 -17.94 8.64
C TYR A 31 14.90 -17.05 9.74
N LEU A 32 15.09 -15.74 9.61
CA LEU A 32 14.49 -14.78 10.52
C LEU A 32 13.07 -14.49 10.03
N ALA A 33 12.08 -14.76 10.88
CA ALA A 33 10.72 -14.27 10.66
C ALA A 33 10.81 -12.77 10.40
N HIS A 34 10.23 -12.33 9.28
CA HIS A 34 10.24 -10.91 9.01
C HIS A 34 9.42 -10.26 10.11
N ASP A 35 10.05 -9.38 10.87
CA ASP A 35 9.34 -8.39 11.66
C ASP A 35 8.62 -7.45 10.69
N ASP A 36 7.53 -7.94 10.09
CA ASP A 36 6.55 -7.18 9.32
C ASP A 36 5.92 -6.05 10.17
N ASN A 37 6.30 -5.95 11.45
CA ASN A 37 6.02 -4.84 12.36
C ASN A 37 6.42 -3.47 11.81
N ASN A 38 7.43 -3.38 10.93
CA ASN A 38 7.75 -2.09 10.29
C ASN A 38 6.80 -1.73 9.12
N ASP A 39 6.08 -2.71 8.56
CA ASP A 39 5.12 -2.51 7.45
C ASP A 39 3.64 -2.48 7.90
N GLN A 40 3.39 -2.75 9.20
CA GLN A 40 2.08 -2.54 9.86
C GLN A 40 1.59 -1.08 9.76
N GLY A 41 2.47 -0.13 9.44
CA GLY A 41 2.13 1.27 9.19
C GLY A 41 1.46 1.56 7.84
N THR A 42 1.62 0.70 6.84
CA THR A 42 1.21 1.00 5.44
C THR A 42 0.30 -0.03 4.80
N SER A 43 -0.37 -0.88 5.59
CA SER A 43 -1.34 -1.84 5.06
C SER A 43 -2.28 -1.17 4.05
N ARG A 44 -2.46 -1.81 2.89
CA ARG A 44 -3.28 -1.33 1.75
C ARG A 44 -4.74 -1.02 2.14
N TYR A 45 -5.14 -1.36 3.36
CA TYR A 45 -6.47 -1.22 3.91
C TYR A 45 -6.60 -0.03 4.88
N TYR A 46 -5.51 0.58 5.38
CA TYR A 46 -5.57 1.76 6.25
C TYR A 46 -5.65 3.07 5.46
N LYS A 47 -6.83 3.35 4.89
CA LYS A 47 -7.06 4.54 4.05
C LYS A 47 -7.19 5.87 4.81
N ASN A 48 -7.14 5.85 6.15
CA ASN A 48 -7.51 6.99 7.00
C ASN A 48 -6.47 7.40 8.06
N LYS A 49 -5.22 6.91 8.00
CA LYS A 49 -4.16 7.47 8.86
C LYS A 49 -3.64 8.75 8.23
N LYS A 50 -3.76 9.87 8.95
CA LYS A 50 -3.04 11.11 8.63
C LYS A 50 -1.57 10.86 8.88
N VAL A 51 -0.87 10.26 7.91
CA VAL A 51 0.58 10.33 7.87
C VAL A 51 0.91 11.81 7.75
N GLN A 52 1.50 12.39 8.80
CA GLN A 52 2.04 13.74 8.74
C GLN A 52 2.95 13.77 7.51
N GLN A 53 2.56 14.55 6.50
CA GLN A 53 3.24 14.56 5.22
C GLN A 53 4.62 15.16 5.45
N ALA A 54 5.63 14.32 5.67
CA ALA A 54 7.02 14.72 5.66
C ALA A 54 7.28 15.55 4.39
N PRO A 55 8.16 16.57 4.45
CA PRO A 55 8.44 17.42 3.29
C PRO A 55 8.78 16.54 2.08
N LYS A 56 8.26 16.90 0.90
CA LYS A 56 8.39 16.09 -0.33
C LYS A 56 9.84 15.73 -0.69
N GLN A 57 10.82 16.45 -0.15
CA GLN A 57 12.25 16.18 -0.28
C GLN A 57 12.66 14.95 0.56
N ALA A 58 12.30 14.90 1.83
CA ALA A 58 12.57 13.77 2.73
C ALA A 58 11.99 12.46 2.19
N ILE A 59 10.78 12.48 1.61
CA ILE A 59 10.18 11.27 1.00
C ILE A 59 11.00 10.79 -0.21
N LYS A 60 11.50 11.72 -1.03
CA LYS A 60 12.32 11.39 -2.21
C LYS A 60 13.71 10.88 -1.81
N GLU A 61 14.31 11.46 -0.78
CA GLU A 61 15.61 11.04 -0.26
C GLU A 61 15.51 9.69 0.44
N ALA A 62 14.48 9.46 1.26
CA ALA A 62 14.20 8.16 1.85
C ALA A 62 13.94 7.09 0.79
N SER A 63 13.17 7.40 -0.26
CA SER A 63 12.93 6.45 -1.36
C SER A 63 14.19 6.14 -2.16
N LYS A 64 15.06 7.14 -2.39
CA LYS A 64 16.37 6.92 -3.03
C LYS A 64 17.31 6.09 -2.14
N LYS A 65 17.33 6.37 -0.84
CA LYS A 65 18.11 5.63 0.17
C LYS A 65 17.65 4.18 0.24
N ALA A 66 16.35 3.91 0.34
CA ALA A 66 15.79 2.56 0.32
C ALA A 66 16.09 1.80 -0.97
N ARG A 67 16.05 2.48 -2.14
CA ARG A 67 16.48 1.87 -3.41
C ARG A 67 17.96 1.55 -3.41
N ARG A 68 18.80 2.42 -2.84
CA ARG A 68 20.25 2.20 -2.72
C ARG A 68 20.54 1.03 -1.78
N GLU A 69 19.92 1.00 -0.62
CA GLU A 69 20.05 -0.09 0.37
C GLU A 69 19.57 -1.43 -0.17
N LYS A 70 18.51 -1.45 -0.97
CA LYS A 70 18.05 -2.68 -1.65
C LYS A 70 19.02 -3.18 -2.71
N LEU A 71 19.77 -2.28 -3.36
CA LEU A 71 20.70 -2.62 -4.42
C LEU A 71 22.15 -2.79 -3.93
N ASN A 72 22.42 -2.54 -2.65
CA ASN A 72 23.74 -2.69 -2.07
C ASN A 72 23.95 -4.17 -1.64
N PRO A 73 24.96 -4.86 -2.18
CA PRO A 73 25.23 -6.26 -1.83
C PRO A 73 25.62 -6.44 -0.35
N ALA A 74 26.23 -5.42 0.26
CA ALA A 74 26.61 -5.41 1.68
C ALA A 74 25.42 -5.43 2.66
N ASN A 75 24.19 -5.18 2.19
CA ASN A 75 22.99 -5.25 3.03
C ASN A 75 22.39 -6.66 3.09
N ASN A 76 22.81 -7.58 2.20
CA ASN A 76 22.42 -8.99 2.24
C ASN A 76 23.34 -9.75 3.19
N LYS A 77 23.34 -9.37 4.46
CA LYS A 77 24.16 -10.01 5.50
C LYS A 77 23.70 -11.46 5.73
N SER A 78 24.64 -12.36 5.94
CA SER A 78 24.34 -13.73 6.34
C SER A 78 23.88 -13.78 7.80
N ILE A 79 23.33 -14.92 8.23
CA ILE A 79 22.90 -15.11 9.63
C ILE A 79 24.09 -14.98 10.58
N LEU A 80 25.24 -15.53 10.18
CA LEU A 80 26.48 -15.48 10.96
C LEU A 80 26.99 -14.05 11.09
N ASP A 81 26.93 -13.26 10.01
CA ASP A 81 27.29 -11.83 10.06
C ASP A 81 26.37 -11.07 11.03
N ILE A 82 25.07 -11.40 11.06
CA ILE A 82 24.11 -10.77 11.99
C ILE A 82 24.39 -11.17 13.44
N GLN A 83 24.76 -12.43 13.69
CA GLN A 83 25.13 -12.89 15.02
C GLN A 83 26.44 -12.24 15.49
N ASN A 84 27.46 -12.19 14.63
CA ASN A 84 28.72 -11.52 14.92
C ASN A 84 28.55 -10.01 15.12
N ASP A 85 27.71 -9.35 14.32
CA ASP A 85 27.38 -7.93 14.50
C ASP A 85 26.68 -7.67 15.84
N ARG A 86 25.79 -8.57 16.28
CA ARG A 86 25.11 -8.49 17.59
C ARG A 86 26.09 -8.70 18.75
N LEU A 87 26.96 -9.69 18.66
CA LEU A 87 28.02 -9.94 19.64
C LEU A 87 29.03 -8.77 19.69
N ALA A 88 29.34 -8.17 18.54
CA ALA A 88 30.18 -6.98 18.44
C ALA A 88 29.48 -5.71 18.98
N SER A 89 28.16 -5.60 18.85
CA SER A 89 27.40 -4.49 19.46
C SER A 89 27.26 -4.64 20.96
N ASP A 90 27.05 -5.86 21.47
CA ASP A 90 26.94 -6.14 22.90
C ASP A 90 28.29 -5.95 23.61
N SER A 91 29.41 -6.29 22.95
CA SER A 91 30.75 -5.98 23.44
C SER A 91 31.13 -4.50 23.34
N LYS A 92 30.56 -3.73 22.41
CA LYS A 92 30.69 -2.26 22.34
C LYS A 92 29.75 -1.49 23.26
N GLY A 93 28.75 -2.14 23.86
CA GLY A 93 27.85 -1.57 24.87
C GLY A 93 28.53 -1.15 26.18
N LYS A 94 29.85 -1.32 26.31
CA LYS A 94 30.64 -0.86 27.47
C LYS A 94 31.59 0.30 27.22
N GLN A 95 31.75 0.83 26.00
CA GLN A 95 32.53 2.06 25.77
C GLN A 95 32.08 2.81 24.51
N LYS A 96 31.90 4.13 24.67
CA LYS A 96 31.88 5.22 23.66
C LYS A 96 30.50 5.71 23.19
N ALA A 97 29.95 6.64 23.96
CA ALA A 97 28.99 7.64 23.48
C ALA A 97 29.69 8.69 22.58
N PRO A 98 29.05 9.21 21.50
CA PRO A 98 29.46 10.44 20.86
C PRO A 98 28.79 11.64 21.55
N THR A 99 29.60 12.64 21.89
CA THR A 99 29.24 13.93 22.49
C THR A 99 28.33 14.79 21.61
N PRO A 100 27.29 15.43 22.17
CA PRO A 100 26.75 16.68 21.68
C PRO A 100 27.10 17.84 22.63
N ASP A 101 27.77 18.86 22.10
CA ASP A 101 27.87 20.23 22.64
C ASP A 101 26.91 21.05 21.75
N ASP A 102 25.98 21.90 22.20
CA ASP A 102 26.08 22.89 23.27
C ASP A 102 24.66 23.49 23.61
N SER A 103 24.51 23.99 24.84
CA SER A 103 23.59 25.03 25.37
C SER A 103 22.10 24.77 25.74
N ASP A 104 21.94 24.53 27.07
CA ASP A 104 21.07 25.18 28.09
C ASP A 104 19.55 24.90 28.27
N GLY A 105 19.22 24.39 29.48
CA GLY A 105 18.14 24.90 30.34
C GLY A 105 17.14 23.89 30.94
N ASP A 106 17.43 23.37 32.15
CA ASP A 106 16.58 22.95 33.32
C ASP A 106 15.22 22.23 33.07
N GLU A 107 14.78 21.17 33.77
CA GLU A 107 14.79 20.89 35.22
C GLU A 107 14.27 19.44 35.49
N LEU A 108 15.02 18.68 36.30
CA LEU A 108 14.69 17.58 37.25
C LEU A 108 13.73 16.38 36.96
N LEU A 109 14.36 15.20 37.05
CA LEU A 109 13.95 13.80 37.37
C LEU A 109 13.22 13.65 38.75
N PRO A 110 12.52 12.53 39.11
CA PRO A 110 13.15 11.19 39.16
C PRO A 110 12.31 9.91 38.92
N GLU A 111 13.05 8.89 38.47
CA GLU A 111 13.09 7.45 38.79
C GLU A 111 11.84 6.61 39.08
N ALA A 112 11.80 5.42 38.46
CA ALA A 112 12.02 4.16 39.19
C ALA A 112 12.33 3.01 38.21
N ASP A 113 13.53 2.48 38.36
CA ASP A 113 14.15 1.34 37.69
C ASP A 113 13.55 0.00 38.19
N PHE A 114 13.23 -0.94 37.30
CA PHE A 114 12.88 -2.32 37.65
C PHE A 114 13.96 -3.23 37.09
N HIS A 115 15.00 -3.43 37.91
CA HIS A 115 16.12 -4.31 37.64
C HIS A 115 15.67 -5.77 37.73
N MET A 116 15.91 -6.51 36.65
CA MET A 116 15.74 -7.95 36.54
C MET A 116 17.04 -8.61 36.97
N GLN A 117 17.00 -9.48 37.98
CA GLN A 117 18.14 -10.30 38.37
C GLN A 117 17.65 -11.73 38.61
N ASP A 118 17.86 -12.56 37.59
CA ASP A 118 17.88 -14.01 37.69
C ASP A 118 19.35 -14.38 37.95
N ALA A 119 19.58 -15.13 39.02
CA ALA A 119 20.90 -15.52 39.49
C ALA A 119 20.97 -17.05 39.51
N GLU A 120 21.80 -17.62 38.63
CA GLU A 120 22.39 -18.94 38.82
C GLU A 120 23.53 -18.83 39.83
N SER A 121 23.55 -19.75 40.80
CA SER A 121 24.58 -19.86 41.84
C SER A 121 25.15 -21.28 41.91
N ASP A 122 26.45 -21.35 42.24
CA ASP A 122 27.17 -22.48 42.81
C ASP A 122 28.07 -21.92 43.95
N PRO A 123 28.56 -22.70 44.94
CA PRO A 123 27.91 -22.86 46.23
C PRO A 123 28.83 -22.45 47.42
N GLU A 124 28.33 -22.69 48.64
CA GLU A 124 28.99 -22.65 49.96
C GLU A 124 28.79 -21.38 50.81
N GLU A 125 28.53 -21.66 52.10
CA GLU A 125 28.53 -20.80 53.29
C GLU A 125 27.23 -20.09 53.75
N ASN A 126 26.63 -20.71 54.78
CA ASN A 126 26.00 -20.12 55.96
C ASN A 126 24.53 -19.65 55.90
N ALA A 127 23.70 -20.48 56.53
CA ALA A 127 22.33 -20.24 56.94
C ALA A 127 22.22 -19.09 57.96
N SER A 128 21.30 -18.14 57.71
CA SER A 128 20.24 -17.70 58.65
C SER A 128 19.66 -16.33 58.27
N HIS A 129 18.67 -16.27 57.39
CA HIS A 129 17.57 -15.29 57.54
C HIS A 129 16.34 -15.73 56.73
N ALA A 130 15.52 -16.60 57.32
CA ALA A 130 14.18 -16.85 56.82
C ALA A 130 13.32 -15.61 57.10
N VAL A 131 12.98 -14.84 56.07
CA VAL A 131 11.89 -13.86 56.15
C VAL A 131 10.59 -14.64 56.09
N PRO A 132 9.73 -14.59 57.12
CA PRO A 132 8.44 -15.29 57.08
C PRO A 132 7.54 -14.66 56.01
N LEU A 133 7.03 -15.49 55.10
CA LEU A 133 5.99 -15.11 54.14
C LEU A 133 4.81 -14.47 54.89
N SER A 134 4.35 -13.31 54.40
CA SER A 134 3.17 -12.64 54.93
C SER A 134 1.97 -13.59 54.92
N ARG A 135 1.22 -13.63 56.02
CA ARG A 135 0.04 -14.49 56.20
C ARG A 135 -0.94 -14.26 55.03
N PRO A 136 -1.53 -15.33 54.46
CA PRO A 136 -2.56 -15.16 53.44
C PRO A 136 -3.71 -14.35 54.04
N GLU A 137 -4.05 -13.22 53.42
CA GLU A 137 -5.19 -12.43 53.85
C GLU A 137 -6.47 -13.28 53.76
N SER A 138 -7.38 -13.11 54.73
CA SER A 138 -8.65 -13.83 54.76
C SER A 138 -9.42 -13.62 53.46
N ILE A 139 -10.11 -14.66 52.98
CA ILE A 139 -10.89 -14.65 51.73
C ILE A 139 -11.87 -13.44 51.67
N GLU A 140 -12.34 -13.00 52.83
CA GLU A 140 -13.22 -11.82 52.96
C GLU A 140 -12.54 -10.51 52.58
N THR A 141 -11.26 -10.31 52.94
CA THR A 141 -10.53 -9.08 52.58
C THR A 141 -10.20 -9.06 51.08
N LEU A 142 -9.93 -10.23 50.48
CA LEU A 142 -9.74 -10.37 49.04
C LEU A 142 -11.04 -10.07 48.27
N ARG A 143 -12.18 -10.55 48.78
CA ARG A 143 -13.51 -10.23 48.21
C ARG A 143 -13.81 -8.74 48.34
N ALA A 144 -13.55 -8.14 49.50
CA ALA A 144 -13.75 -6.70 49.71
C ALA A 144 -12.88 -5.85 48.76
N LYS A 145 -11.60 -6.20 48.60
CA LYS A 145 -10.69 -5.55 47.63
C LYS A 145 -11.19 -5.70 46.19
N LEU A 146 -11.73 -6.87 45.82
CA LEU A 146 -12.29 -7.11 44.50
C LEU A 146 -13.55 -6.27 44.25
N HIS A 147 -14.46 -6.20 45.22
CA HIS A 147 -15.66 -5.37 45.14
C HIS A 147 -15.31 -3.87 45.03
N ALA A 148 -14.39 -3.37 45.87
CA ALA A 148 -13.90 -1.99 45.79
C ALA A 148 -13.27 -1.68 44.42
N LYS A 149 -12.56 -2.65 43.82
CA LYS A 149 -11.97 -2.49 42.48
C LYS A 149 -13.02 -2.51 41.36
N ILE A 150 -14.07 -3.33 41.49
CA ILE A 150 -15.21 -3.33 40.55
C ILE A 150 -15.96 -2.00 40.63
N ASP A 151 -16.19 -1.47 41.83
CA ASP A 151 -16.90 -0.21 42.01
C ASP A 151 -16.07 0.98 41.52
N GLY A 152 -14.74 0.96 41.71
CA GLY A 152 -13.83 1.92 41.10
C GLY A 152 -13.83 1.90 39.57
N MET A 153 -14.03 0.73 38.94
CA MET A 153 -14.20 0.65 37.48
C MET A 153 -15.58 1.10 37.01
N ARG A 154 -16.62 0.88 37.82
CA ARG A 154 -17.99 1.31 37.51
C ARG A 154 -18.17 2.82 37.66
N SER A 155 -17.59 3.43 38.69
CA SER A 155 -17.57 4.89 38.86
C SER A 155 -16.75 5.57 37.75
N LYS A 156 -15.60 5.00 37.37
CA LYS A 156 -14.78 5.48 36.24
C LYS A 156 -15.46 5.33 34.87
N LYS A 157 -16.51 4.50 34.77
CA LYS A 157 -17.37 4.37 33.58
C LYS A 157 -18.60 5.28 33.62
N GLN A 158 -18.96 5.81 34.78
CA GLN A 158 -20.09 6.73 35.00
C GLN A 158 -19.67 8.22 35.03
N GLY A 159 -18.37 8.52 35.07
CA GLY A 159 -17.83 9.87 35.25
C GLY A 159 -17.84 10.83 34.04
N ASP A 160 -18.73 10.68 33.06
CA ASP A 160 -18.86 11.62 31.92
C ASP A 160 -20.33 11.90 31.54
N ASN A 161 -21.26 11.92 32.52
CA ASN A 161 -22.68 12.20 32.23
C ASN A 161 -23.22 13.39 33.03
N GLU A 162 -22.60 14.54 32.86
CA GLU A 162 -23.19 15.84 33.22
C GLU A 162 -22.69 16.90 32.23
N GLY A 163 -23.58 17.46 31.40
CA GLY A 163 -23.31 18.74 30.72
C GLY A 163 -23.38 18.84 29.20
N SER A 164 -24.08 17.98 28.47
CA SER A 164 -24.72 18.32 27.18
C SER A 164 -25.54 17.12 26.72
N SER A 165 -26.80 17.34 26.34
CA SER A 165 -27.68 16.26 25.90
C SER A 165 -26.97 15.45 24.81
N ARG A 166 -27.01 14.12 24.88
CA ARG A 166 -26.36 13.21 23.91
C ARG A 166 -26.63 13.61 22.45
N ASP A 167 -27.79 14.18 22.17
CA ASP A 167 -28.16 14.69 20.85
C ASP A 167 -27.43 15.98 20.47
N GLU A 168 -27.19 16.88 21.41
CA GLU A 168 -26.47 18.14 21.21
C GLU A 168 -24.98 17.89 20.92
N LEU A 169 -24.35 16.93 21.60
CA LEU A 169 -22.99 16.47 21.26
C LEU A 169 -22.91 15.80 19.88
N LEU A 170 -23.98 15.13 19.44
CA LEU A 170 -24.06 14.54 18.09
C LEU A 170 -24.28 15.61 17.02
N GLU A 171 -25.04 16.66 17.32
CA GLU A 171 -25.25 17.81 16.45
C GLU A 171 -24.00 18.69 16.35
N GLU A 172 -23.30 18.98 17.45
CA GLU A 172 -22.00 19.64 17.44
C GLU A 172 -20.97 18.83 16.63
N ARG A 173 -20.96 17.51 16.76
CA ARG A 173 -20.11 16.64 15.96
C ARG A 173 -20.46 16.67 14.47
N ARG A 174 -21.74 16.83 14.13
CA ARG A 174 -22.21 16.99 12.74
C ARG A 174 -21.83 18.37 12.19
N LEU A 175 -22.00 19.43 12.97
CA LEU A 175 -21.65 20.81 12.61
C LEU A 175 -20.14 20.98 12.46
N HIS A 176 -19.33 20.46 13.39
CA HIS A 176 -17.88 20.46 13.29
C HIS A 176 -17.41 19.69 12.05
N ARG A 177 -18.04 18.55 11.73
CA ARG A 177 -17.76 17.80 10.50
C ARG A 177 -18.19 18.54 9.23
N ALA A 178 -19.29 19.30 9.28
CA ALA A 178 -19.75 20.14 8.18
C ALA A 178 -18.80 21.33 7.95
N ALA A 179 -18.41 22.04 9.00
CA ALA A 179 -17.43 23.12 8.98
C ALA A 179 -16.07 22.65 8.43
N LEU A 180 -15.61 21.45 8.79
CA LEU A 180 -14.35 20.90 8.27
C LEU A 180 -14.41 20.59 6.76
N ARG A 181 -15.58 20.20 6.25
CA ARG A 181 -15.79 20.01 4.80
C ARG A 181 -15.90 21.33 4.07
N GLU A 182 -16.54 22.31 4.66
CA GLU A 182 -16.64 23.66 4.10
C GLU A 182 -15.27 24.35 4.06
N ARG A 183 -14.47 24.23 5.13
CA ARG A 183 -13.09 24.73 5.19
C ARG A 183 -12.22 24.09 4.11
N ARG A 184 -12.32 22.77 3.90
CA ARG A 184 -11.63 22.08 2.79
C ARG A 184 -12.06 22.61 1.43
N ARG A 185 -13.36 22.83 1.22
CA ARG A 185 -13.88 23.40 -0.04
C ARG A 185 -13.36 24.83 -0.26
N LYS A 186 -13.38 25.68 0.77
CA LYS A 186 -12.83 27.04 0.73
C LYS A 186 -11.32 27.03 0.48
N GLU A 187 -10.54 26.19 1.17
CA GLU A 187 -9.10 26.03 0.94
C GLU A 187 -8.78 25.55 -0.49
N THR A 188 -9.53 24.58 -1.01
CA THR A 188 -9.34 24.13 -2.41
C THR A 188 -9.69 25.22 -3.41
N LYS A 189 -10.78 25.97 -3.19
CA LYS A 189 -11.20 27.08 -4.08
C LYS A 189 -10.19 28.23 -4.04
N ALA A 190 -9.71 28.60 -2.85
CA ALA A 190 -8.67 29.62 -2.67
C ALA A 190 -7.32 29.19 -3.26
N LYS A 191 -6.94 27.91 -3.14
CA LYS A 191 -5.73 27.37 -3.76
C LYS A 191 -5.81 27.38 -5.29
N ILE A 192 -6.96 27.04 -5.85
CA ILE A 192 -7.21 27.12 -7.29
C ILE A 192 -7.17 28.57 -7.77
N GLN A 193 -7.73 29.53 -7.02
CA GLN A 193 -7.63 30.95 -7.37
C GLN A 193 -6.19 31.48 -7.28
N ARG A 194 -5.47 31.17 -6.20
CA ARG A 194 -4.07 31.56 -6.02
C ARG A 194 -3.14 30.94 -7.06
N GLU A 195 -3.45 29.74 -7.55
CA GLU A 195 -2.73 29.10 -8.66
C GLU A 195 -3.05 29.77 -10.01
N LYS A 196 -4.31 30.18 -10.23
CA LYS A 196 -4.71 30.95 -11.42
C LYS A 196 -4.06 32.35 -11.44
N GLU A 197 -4.00 33.03 -10.29
CA GLU A 197 -3.30 34.31 -10.13
C GLU A 197 -1.78 34.17 -10.31
N ARG A 198 -1.18 33.08 -9.78
CA ARG A 198 0.25 32.78 -10.01
C ARG A 198 0.59 32.35 -11.44
N LYS A 199 -0.36 31.75 -12.17
CA LYS A 199 -0.20 31.39 -13.60
C LYS A 199 -0.40 32.56 -14.56
N GLY A 200 -0.73 33.75 -14.06
CA GLY A 200 -0.80 35.01 -14.81
C GLY A 200 0.56 35.67 -15.13
N LYS A 201 1.71 35.03 -14.85
CA LYS A 201 3.04 35.53 -15.25
C LYS A 201 3.83 34.41 -15.95
N PRO A 202 4.30 34.60 -17.20
CA PRO A 202 5.00 33.55 -17.94
C PRO A 202 6.44 33.47 -17.44
N LYS A 203 6.83 32.32 -16.88
CA LYS A 203 8.24 31.89 -16.82
C LYS A 203 8.35 30.45 -17.32
N GLU A 204 8.97 30.36 -18.50
CA GLU A 204 9.69 29.22 -19.06
C GLU A 204 10.30 28.31 -17.99
N LYS A 205 10.01 26.99 -18.06
CA LYS A 205 10.96 25.91 -17.78
C LYS A 205 10.60 24.64 -18.59
N THR A 206 11.44 24.39 -19.58
CA THR A 206 12.14 23.14 -19.89
C THR A 206 11.47 21.80 -19.58
N GLU A 207 11.27 21.05 -20.66
CA GLU A 207 10.78 19.67 -20.73
C GLU A 207 11.77 18.67 -20.12
N LYS A 208 11.24 17.67 -19.40
CA LYS A 208 11.77 16.31 -19.41
C LYS A 208 10.61 15.33 -19.58
N THR A 209 10.54 14.78 -20.79
CA THR A 209 9.73 13.65 -21.21
C THR A 209 10.22 12.38 -20.52
N MET A 210 9.32 11.64 -19.86
CA MET A 210 9.56 10.24 -19.50
C MET A 210 8.33 9.44 -19.90
N LEU A 211 8.49 8.61 -20.93
CA LEU A 211 7.52 7.62 -21.39
C LEU A 211 7.61 6.38 -20.46
N PRO A 212 6.49 5.75 -20.07
CA PRO A 212 6.53 4.47 -19.38
C PRO A 212 6.71 3.34 -20.40
N VAL A 213 7.85 2.63 -20.32
CA VAL A 213 8.09 1.38 -21.06
C VAL A 213 7.33 0.25 -20.37
N LYS A 214 6.52 -0.46 -21.16
CA LYS A 214 5.68 -1.59 -20.77
C LYS A 214 6.46 -2.88 -21.02
N THR A 215 6.97 -3.53 -19.97
CA THR A 215 7.56 -4.87 -20.07
C THR A 215 6.44 -5.91 -20.06
N GLN A 216 6.11 -6.46 -21.23
CA GLN A 216 5.42 -7.74 -21.35
C GLN A 216 6.48 -8.83 -21.18
N LEU A 217 6.37 -9.62 -20.11
CA LEU A 217 7.10 -10.89 -20.00
C LEU A 217 6.22 -11.96 -20.64
N LEU A 218 6.62 -12.40 -21.84
CA LEU A 218 6.19 -13.67 -22.43
C LEU A 218 6.89 -14.79 -21.66
N VAL A 219 6.13 -15.61 -20.94
CA VAL A 219 6.52 -16.99 -20.63
C VAL A 219 5.48 -17.87 -21.28
N THR A 220 5.88 -18.58 -22.33
CA THR A 220 5.10 -19.64 -22.98
C THR A 220 5.92 -20.92 -22.93
N ASN A 221 5.34 -21.94 -22.27
CA ASN A 221 5.59 -23.40 -22.33
C ASN A 221 7.03 -23.89 -22.04
N ASP A 222 7.26 -25.02 -21.38
CA ASP A 222 6.61 -26.32 -21.50
C ASP A 222 6.89 -27.15 -20.23
N ALA A 223 5.91 -27.92 -19.74
CA ALA A 223 6.14 -29.07 -18.86
C ALA A 223 4.95 -30.02 -18.94
N SER A 224 5.05 -30.91 -19.92
CA SER A 224 4.29 -32.12 -20.09
C SER A 224 4.42 -33.06 -18.88
N SER A 225 3.32 -33.78 -18.62
CA SER A 225 3.24 -35.15 -18.10
C SER A 225 4.41 -35.67 -17.23
N HIS A 226 4.17 -35.81 -15.93
CA HIS A 226 4.82 -36.88 -15.14
C HIS A 226 3.75 -37.68 -14.40
N SER A 227 3.55 -38.88 -14.93
CA SER A 227 2.82 -40.01 -14.35
C SER A 227 3.55 -40.59 -13.13
N LYS A 228 2.74 -40.92 -12.10
CA LYS A 228 2.85 -42.02 -11.13
C LYS A 228 4.25 -42.46 -10.65
N SER A 229 4.53 -42.25 -9.36
CA SER A 229 4.87 -43.32 -8.41
C SER A 229 4.95 -42.73 -7.01
N GLY A 230 4.24 -43.33 -6.05
CA GLY A 230 4.17 -42.83 -4.68
C GLY A 230 3.11 -43.57 -3.89
N SER A 231 3.37 -44.85 -3.64
CA SER A 231 2.64 -45.67 -2.68
C SER A 231 2.52 -44.92 -1.35
N ARG A 232 1.32 -44.43 -1.04
CA ARG A 232 0.97 -43.89 0.27
C ARG A 232 -0.31 -44.59 0.70
N SER A 233 -0.15 -45.46 1.69
CA SER A 233 -1.21 -46.16 2.42
C SER A 233 -2.38 -45.22 2.73
N GLN A 234 -3.57 -45.59 2.30
CA GLN A 234 -4.82 -44.91 2.64
C GLN A 234 -5.14 -45.19 4.12
N PRO A 235 -5.36 -44.19 4.99
CA PRO A 235 -6.10 -44.43 6.22
C PRO A 235 -7.57 -44.70 5.85
N THR A 236 -8.15 -45.71 6.48
CA THR A 236 -9.55 -46.14 6.33
C THR A 236 -10.51 -44.97 6.58
N ASN A 237 -11.06 -44.40 5.50
CA ASN A 237 -12.19 -43.48 5.60
C ASN A 237 -13.42 -44.27 6.06
N VAL A 238 -13.83 -44.07 7.31
CA VAL A 238 -15.21 -44.33 7.75
C VAL A 238 -16.11 -43.38 6.96
N ALA A 239 -16.65 -43.89 5.86
CA ALA A 239 -17.68 -43.20 5.11
C ALA A 239 -18.96 -43.21 5.95
N PHE A 240 -19.29 -42.08 6.57
CA PHE A 240 -20.66 -41.86 7.02
C PHE A 240 -21.57 -42.01 5.80
N SER A 241 -22.56 -42.89 5.91
CA SER A 241 -23.67 -42.98 4.98
C SER A 241 -24.30 -41.58 4.85
N SER A 242 -23.93 -40.86 3.80
CA SER A 242 -24.76 -39.77 3.33
C SER A 242 -26.01 -40.45 2.78
N ILE A 243 -27.16 -40.13 3.37
CA ILE A 243 -28.45 -40.38 2.74
C ILE A 243 -28.46 -39.50 1.48
N ALA A 244 -27.87 -40.02 0.41
CA ALA A 244 -27.98 -39.49 -0.93
C ALA A 244 -29.36 -39.87 -1.41
N GLU A 245 -30.32 -38.96 -1.21
CA GLU A 245 -31.66 -39.10 -1.76
C GLU A 245 -31.52 -39.24 -3.29
N PRO A 246 -32.07 -40.31 -3.91
CA PRO A 246 -31.84 -40.66 -5.33
C PRO A 246 -32.41 -39.65 -6.34
N SER A 247 -32.90 -38.50 -5.87
CA SER A 247 -33.47 -37.41 -6.64
C SER A 247 -32.48 -36.27 -6.95
N THR A 248 -31.32 -36.23 -6.28
CA THR A 248 -30.34 -35.13 -6.34
C THR A 248 -29.39 -35.25 -7.53
N SER A 249 -29.92 -35.40 -8.74
CA SER A 249 -29.09 -35.12 -9.91
C SER A 249 -28.71 -33.64 -9.89
N ASN A 250 -27.41 -33.35 -9.91
CA ASN A 250 -26.81 -31.99 -9.96
C ASN A 250 -27.41 -31.07 -11.06
N HIS A 251 -28.22 -31.63 -11.95
CA HIS A 251 -28.94 -30.97 -13.04
C HIS A 251 -30.26 -30.30 -12.63
N LYS A 252 -30.91 -30.70 -11.52
CA LYS A 252 -32.18 -30.05 -11.11
C LYS A 252 -31.94 -28.62 -10.62
N GLY A 253 -30.90 -28.43 -9.82
CA GLY A 253 -30.50 -27.11 -9.33
C GLY A 253 -30.05 -26.15 -10.43
N SER A 254 -29.48 -26.63 -11.54
CA SER A 254 -29.03 -25.75 -12.64
C SER A 254 -30.19 -25.08 -13.38
N ARG A 255 -31.36 -25.75 -13.48
CA ARG A 255 -32.58 -25.21 -14.12
C ARG A 255 -33.22 -24.04 -13.36
N LEU A 256 -32.97 -23.97 -12.06
CA LEU A 256 -33.48 -22.90 -11.19
C LEU A 256 -32.54 -21.68 -11.15
N LYS A 257 -31.33 -21.77 -11.71
CA LYS A 257 -30.42 -20.63 -11.81
C LYS A 257 -30.92 -19.65 -12.87
N SER A 258 -30.99 -18.37 -12.52
CA SER A 258 -31.24 -17.30 -13.48
C SER A 258 -29.96 -16.92 -14.23
N SER A 259 -30.10 -16.27 -15.39
CA SER A 259 -28.95 -15.81 -16.17
C SER A 259 -28.07 -14.84 -15.37
N SER A 260 -26.76 -14.84 -15.65
CA SER A 260 -25.80 -13.97 -14.94
C SER A 260 -26.02 -12.47 -15.21
N ASN A 261 -26.66 -12.12 -16.34
CA ASN A 261 -26.93 -10.73 -16.68
C ASN A 261 -28.25 -10.27 -16.00
N PRO A 262 -28.23 -9.20 -15.19
CA PRO A 262 -29.41 -8.79 -14.43
C PRO A 262 -30.60 -8.34 -15.29
N SER A 263 -30.36 -7.86 -16.52
CA SER A 263 -31.43 -7.50 -17.45
C SER A 263 -32.10 -8.74 -18.04
N GLN A 264 -31.29 -9.71 -18.47
CA GLN A 264 -31.80 -11.00 -18.97
C GLN A 264 -32.50 -11.79 -17.86
N ALA A 265 -31.99 -11.74 -16.62
CA ALA A 265 -32.64 -12.36 -15.46
C ALA A 265 -33.99 -11.72 -15.15
N LEU A 266 -34.12 -10.39 -15.31
CA LEU A 266 -35.39 -9.69 -15.17
C LEU A 266 -36.37 -10.15 -16.26
N GLN A 267 -35.93 -10.26 -17.51
CA GLN A 267 -36.76 -10.74 -18.62
C GLN A 267 -37.19 -12.22 -18.44
N GLN A 268 -36.31 -13.06 -17.91
CA GLN A 268 -36.65 -14.44 -17.55
C GLN A 268 -37.73 -14.48 -16.46
N LEU A 269 -37.63 -13.58 -15.46
CA LEU A 269 -38.60 -13.47 -14.38
C LEU A 269 -39.96 -12.96 -14.90
N THR A 270 -39.99 -11.95 -15.77
CA THR A 270 -41.23 -11.45 -16.37
C THR A 270 -41.88 -12.51 -17.24
N SER A 271 -41.12 -13.18 -18.11
CA SER A 271 -41.65 -14.27 -18.95
C SER A 271 -42.17 -15.45 -18.13
N ARG A 272 -41.53 -15.80 -17.00
CA ARG A 272 -42.06 -16.80 -16.06
C ARG A 272 -43.38 -16.36 -15.43
N LYS A 273 -43.48 -15.10 -14.99
CA LYS A 273 -44.73 -14.53 -14.45
C LYS A 273 -45.85 -14.52 -15.48
N GLU A 274 -45.55 -14.13 -16.71
CA GLU A 274 -46.50 -14.13 -17.83
C GLU A 274 -47.00 -15.55 -18.14
N LYS A 275 -46.10 -16.54 -18.17
CA LYS A 275 -46.47 -17.95 -18.34
C LYS A 275 -47.36 -18.46 -17.20
N LEU A 276 -47.07 -18.11 -15.95
CA LEU A 276 -47.91 -18.48 -14.81
C LEU A 276 -49.28 -17.78 -14.85
N ALA A 277 -49.34 -16.55 -15.35
CA ALA A 277 -50.58 -15.80 -15.51
C ALA A 277 -51.47 -16.34 -16.64
N ALA A 278 -50.87 -16.93 -17.69
CA ALA A 278 -51.60 -17.52 -18.82
C ALA A 278 -52.23 -18.89 -18.52
N LEU A 279 -51.88 -19.55 -17.40
CA LEU A 279 -52.42 -20.85 -17.02
C LEU A 279 -53.70 -20.72 -16.16
N PRO A 280 -54.59 -21.72 -16.19
CA PRO A 280 -55.81 -21.73 -15.37
C PRO A 280 -55.47 -21.80 -13.88
N GLY A 281 -56.33 -21.22 -13.04
CA GLY A 281 -56.05 -20.96 -11.61
C GLY A 281 -55.65 -22.18 -10.78
N GLU A 282 -56.20 -23.36 -11.08
CA GLU A 282 -55.85 -24.61 -10.37
C GLU A 282 -54.44 -25.09 -10.72
N LYS A 283 -54.10 -25.13 -12.02
CA LYS A 283 -52.74 -25.50 -12.47
C LYS A 283 -51.72 -24.47 -12.01
N ARG A 284 -52.09 -23.19 -11.96
CA ARG A 284 -51.23 -22.13 -11.44
C ARG A 284 -50.85 -22.37 -9.98
N LYS A 285 -51.82 -22.70 -9.11
CA LYS A 285 -51.54 -23.02 -7.69
C LYS A 285 -50.64 -24.24 -7.54
N GLN A 286 -50.92 -25.31 -8.29
CA GLN A 286 -50.08 -26.52 -8.27
C GLN A 286 -48.63 -26.25 -8.72
N ILE A 287 -48.45 -25.42 -9.75
CA ILE A 287 -47.13 -25.04 -10.25
C ILE A 287 -46.42 -24.09 -9.25
N GLU A 288 -47.14 -23.14 -8.65
CA GLU A 288 -46.58 -22.25 -7.63
C GLU A 288 -46.12 -23.04 -6.39
N GLU A 289 -46.89 -24.03 -5.94
CA GLU A 289 -46.51 -24.94 -4.85
C GLU A 289 -45.30 -25.79 -5.22
N ARG A 290 -45.30 -26.40 -6.41
CA ARG A 290 -44.18 -27.18 -6.91
C ARG A 290 -42.90 -26.34 -7.00
N GLU A 291 -42.97 -25.15 -7.61
CA GLU A 291 -41.83 -24.25 -7.71
C GLU A 291 -41.34 -23.78 -6.34
N LYS A 292 -42.25 -23.58 -5.38
CA LYS A 292 -41.90 -23.20 -4.01
C LYS A 292 -41.06 -24.29 -3.34
N TRP A 293 -41.47 -25.56 -3.45
CA TRP A 293 -40.73 -26.69 -2.92
C TRP A 293 -39.42 -26.92 -3.66
N GLU A 294 -39.41 -26.89 -5.00
CA GLU A 294 -38.18 -27.03 -5.79
C GLU A 294 -37.16 -25.92 -5.50
N LYS A 295 -37.62 -24.67 -5.27
CA LYS A 295 -36.75 -23.57 -4.87
C LYS A 295 -36.25 -23.72 -3.42
N ALA A 296 -37.04 -24.31 -2.53
CA ALA A 296 -36.64 -24.56 -1.15
C ALA A 296 -35.56 -25.66 -1.11
N THR A 297 -35.79 -26.78 -1.77
CA THR A 297 -34.82 -27.89 -1.85
C THR A 297 -33.52 -27.44 -2.50
N ALA A 298 -33.59 -26.73 -3.63
CA ALA A 298 -32.39 -26.22 -4.29
C ALA A 298 -31.60 -25.22 -3.43
N ARG A 299 -32.27 -24.44 -2.55
CA ARG A 299 -31.57 -23.58 -1.58
C ARG A 299 -30.90 -24.38 -0.47
N MET A 300 -31.52 -25.47 -0.01
CA MET A 300 -30.91 -26.40 0.95
C MET A 300 -29.69 -27.11 0.33
N ASP A 301 -29.78 -27.48 -0.95
CA ASP A 301 -28.66 -28.01 -1.74
C ASP A 301 -27.54 -26.98 -2.00
N GLY A 302 -27.70 -25.72 -1.55
CA GLY A 302 -26.71 -24.67 -1.68
C GLY A 302 -26.75 -23.91 -3.02
N VAL A 303 -27.74 -24.15 -3.87
CA VAL A 303 -27.90 -23.43 -5.14
C VAL A 303 -28.43 -22.02 -4.90
N LYS A 304 -27.67 -21.02 -5.38
CA LYS A 304 -28.02 -19.61 -5.27
C LYS A 304 -29.08 -19.22 -6.31
N ILE A 305 -30.31 -19.01 -5.85
CA ILE A 305 -31.45 -18.61 -6.69
C ILE A 305 -31.63 -17.08 -6.63
N ALA A 306 -31.47 -16.40 -7.77
CA ALA A 306 -31.47 -14.94 -7.87
C ALA A 306 -32.71 -14.40 -8.61
N ASP A 307 -33.89 -14.54 -7.98
CA ASP A 307 -35.20 -14.21 -8.57
C ASP A 307 -35.86 -12.96 -7.95
N ASN A 308 -35.09 -12.10 -7.28
CA ASN A 308 -35.63 -10.92 -6.59
C ASN A 308 -35.77 -9.75 -7.56
N GLU A 309 -36.99 -9.45 -8.01
CA GLU A 309 -37.27 -8.38 -8.99
C GLU A 309 -36.70 -7.01 -8.57
N ALA A 310 -36.91 -6.60 -7.32
CA ALA A 310 -36.38 -5.33 -6.81
C ALA A 310 -34.84 -5.28 -6.82
N ARG A 311 -34.17 -6.41 -6.54
CA ARG A 311 -32.70 -6.50 -6.56
C ARG A 311 -32.17 -6.50 -8.00
N LEU A 312 -32.85 -7.19 -8.92
CA LEU A 312 -32.52 -7.21 -10.34
C LEU A 312 -32.68 -5.80 -10.96
N LYS A 313 -33.79 -5.11 -10.69
CA LYS A 313 -33.98 -3.70 -11.08
C LYS A 313 -32.89 -2.78 -10.54
N LYS A 314 -32.49 -2.94 -9.27
CA LYS A 314 -31.36 -2.19 -8.68
C LYS A 314 -30.02 -2.54 -9.32
N ALA A 315 -29.79 -3.79 -9.71
CA ALA A 315 -28.57 -4.23 -10.38
C ALA A 315 -28.49 -3.65 -11.80
N VAL A 316 -29.58 -3.68 -12.57
CA VAL A 316 -29.68 -3.03 -13.88
C VAL A 316 -29.35 -1.53 -13.75
N LYS A 317 -30.01 -0.81 -12.84
CA LYS A 317 -29.74 0.62 -12.60
C LYS A 317 -28.29 0.91 -12.20
N ARG A 318 -27.64 0.02 -11.43
CA ARG A 318 -26.21 0.17 -11.07
C ARG A 318 -25.32 0.03 -12.30
N ASN A 319 -25.56 -1.00 -13.12
CA ASN A 319 -24.80 -1.24 -14.34
C ASN A 319 -24.98 -0.10 -15.36
N GLU A 320 -26.20 0.43 -15.49
CA GLU A 320 -26.47 1.61 -16.34
C GLU A 320 -25.71 2.85 -15.85
N LYS A 321 -25.70 3.12 -14.55
CA LYS A 321 -24.92 4.23 -13.97
C LYS A 321 -23.42 4.07 -14.20
N GLU A 322 -22.90 2.84 -14.09
CA GLU A 322 -21.50 2.55 -14.37
C GLU A 322 -21.15 2.79 -15.85
N LYS A 323 -22.00 2.31 -16.76
CA LYS A 323 -21.88 2.57 -18.20
C LYS A 323 -21.97 4.06 -18.54
N ALA A 324 -22.84 4.81 -17.87
CA ALA A 324 -22.94 6.27 -18.04
C ALA A 324 -21.66 6.97 -17.57
N LYS A 325 -21.10 6.58 -16.42
CA LYS A 325 -19.82 7.12 -15.93
C LYS A 325 -18.68 6.80 -16.89
N SER A 326 -18.59 5.55 -17.36
CA SER A 326 -17.54 5.17 -18.30
C SER A 326 -17.67 5.92 -19.63
N LYS A 327 -18.89 6.06 -20.16
CA LYS A 327 -19.19 6.89 -21.34
C LYS A 327 -18.70 8.33 -21.15
N ASN A 328 -19.04 8.97 -20.04
CA ASN A 328 -18.62 10.34 -19.76
C ASN A 328 -17.09 10.46 -19.65
N THR A 329 -16.43 9.53 -18.97
CA THR A 329 -14.96 9.54 -18.85
C THR A 329 -14.26 9.33 -20.20
N TRP A 330 -14.86 8.55 -21.10
CA TRP A 330 -14.33 8.36 -22.44
C TRP A 330 -14.56 9.58 -23.33
N ALA A 331 -15.71 10.24 -23.20
CA ALA A 331 -15.98 11.50 -23.87
C ALA A 331 -14.99 12.59 -23.42
N GLU A 332 -14.77 12.74 -22.11
CA GLU A 332 -13.81 13.68 -21.54
C GLU A 332 -12.38 13.40 -22.03
N ARG A 333 -11.97 12.13 -22.10
CA ARG A 333 -10.65 11.76 -22.65
C ARG A 333 -10.52 12.14 -24.12
N LYS A 334 -11.56 11.93 -24.93
CA LYS A 334 -11.56 12.32 -26.35
C LYS A 334 -11.48 13.84 -26.51
N GLU A 335 -12.21 14.58 -25.68
CA GLU A 335 -12.16 16.04 -25.65
C GLU A 335 -10.79 16.56 -25.20
N GLN A 336 -10.18 15.96 -24.18
CA GLN A 336 -8.83 16.32 -23.77
C GLN A 336 -7.80 16.04 -24.87
N LEU A 337 -7.94 14.93 -25.61
CA LEU A 337 -7.09 14.63 -26.75
C LEU A 337 -7.27 15.66 -27.87
N SER A 338 -8.51 16.00 -28.24
CA SER A 338 -8.77 17.01 -29.28
C SER A 338 -8.29 18.40 -28.87
N ALA A 339 -8.51 18.80 -27.61
CA ALA A 339 -8.01 20.04 -27.05
C ALA A 339 -6.48 20.09 -27.04
N ASN A 340 -5.80 18.99 -26.68
CA ASN A 340 -4.34 18.90 -26.72
C ASN A 340 -3.79 18.97 -28.15
N MET A 341 -4.44 18.31 -29.11
CA MET A 341 -4.09 18.41 -30.53
C MET A 341 -4.27 19.84 -31.04
N ALA A 342 -5.42 20.46 -30.76
CA ALA A 342 -5.70 21.84 -31.12
C ALA A 342 -4.71 22.83 -30.47
N ALA A 343 -4.36 22.64 -29.20
CA ALA A 343 -3.38 23.47 -28.51
C ALA A 343 -1.97 23.35 -29.14
N ARG A 344 -1.56 22.14 -29.54
CA ARG A 344 -0.28 21.94 -30.26
C ARG A 344 -0.31 22.59 -31.64
N GLN A 345 -1.42 22.45 -32.37
CA GLN A 345 -1.61 23.12 -33.65
C GLN A 345 -1.56 24.63 -33.50
N LYS A 346 -2.30 25.21 -32.53
CA LYS A 346 -2.26 26.65 -32.21
C LYS A 346 -0.85 27.14 -31.89
N LYS A 347 -0.11 26.44 -31.03
CA LYS A 347 1.30 26.78 -30.76
C LYS A 347 2.16 26.78 -32.03
N ARG A 348 1.94 25.83 -32.94
CA ARG A 348 2.65 25.76 -34.22
C ARG A 348 2.26 26.93 -35.12
N THR A 349 0.98 27.26 -35.24
CA THR A 349 0.52 28.40 -36.06
C THR A 349 1.06 29.72 -35.51
N ASP A 350 1.05 29.91 -34.20
CA ASP A 350 1.56 31.13 -33.55
C ASP A 350 3.09 31.25 -33.71
N ASN A 351 3.83 30.14 -33.61
CA ASN A 351 5.27 30.12 -33.89
C ASN A 351 5.59 30.40 -35.38
N ILE A 352 4.77 29.92 -36.31
CA ILE A 352 4.93 30.23 -37.74
C ILE A 352 4.59 31.69 -38.02
N ALA A 353 3.50 32.20 -37.44
CA ALA A 353 3.08 33.59 -37.58
C ALA A 353 4.16 34.55 -37.04
N SER A 354 4.65 34.31 -35.82
CA SER A 354 5.73 35.12 -35.23
C SER A 354 7.05 35.03 -36.01
N ARG A 355 7.38 33.88 -36.62
CA ARG A 355 8.54 33.77 -37.54
C ARG A 355 8.33 34.57 -38.81
N ASN A 356 7.12 34.57 -39.36
CA ASN A 356 6.77 35.34 -40.57
C ASN A 356 6.75 36.85 -40.29
N GLU A 357 6.24 37.29 -39.14
CA GLU A 357 6.30 38.69 -38.70
C GLU A 357 7.74 39.17 -38.54
N LYS A 358 8.60 38.41 -37.84
CA LYS A 358 10.03 38.72 -37.73
C LYS A 358 10.74 38.80 -39.09
N ARG A 359 10.34 37.96 -40.05
CA ARG A 359 10.86 38.04 -41.44
C ARG A 359 10.39 39.32 -42.14
N LYS A 360 9.12 39.70 -41.99
CA LYS A 360 8.57 40.95 -42.55
C LYS A 360 9.24 42.18 -41.92
N GLU A 361 9.45 42.20 -40.60
CA GLU A 361 10.17 43.27 -39.91
C GLU A 361 11.63 43.38 -40.38
N LYS A 362 12.34 42.26 -40.52
CA LYS A 362 13.71 42.25 -41.06
C LYS A 362 13.75 42.79 -42.51
N HIS A 363 12.74 42.48 -43.31
CA HIS A 363 12.67 42.98 -44.69
C HIS A 363 12.31 44.47 -44.77
N LYS A 364 11.55 44.98 -43.80
CA LYS A 364 11.20 46.41 -43.67
C LYS A 364 12.28 47.25 -42.97
N GLY A 365 13.22 46.64 -42.25
CA GLY A 365 14.16 47.31 -41.34
C GLY A 365 15.66 47.25 -41.66
N ALA A 366 16.07 46.79 -42.84
CA ALA A 366 17.51 46.67 -43.17
C ALA A 366 17.88 47.24 -44.54
N LYS A 367 17.80 48.56 -44.67
CA LYS A 367 18.85 49.32 -45.34
C LYS A 367 19.91 49.66 -44.29
N GLY A 368 21.10 49.08 -44.44
CA GLY A 368 22.37 49.57 -43.90
C GLY A 368 22.52 49.66 -42.38
N LYS A 369 23.21 48.69 -41.77
CA LYS A 369 24.10 48.92 -40.62
C LYS A 369 25.21 47.88 -40.67
N SER A 370 26.39 48.39 -41.02
CA SER A 370 27.67 47.71 -41.13
C SER A 370 27.94 46.83 -39.91
N ARG A 371 28.49 45.63 -40.16
CA ARG A 371 28.91 44.69 -39.11
C ARG A 371 30.10 45.31 -38.35
N PRO A 372 30.01 45.58 -37.04
CA PRO A 372 31.16 46.05 -36.27
C PRO A 372 32.17 44.91 -36.17
N GLY A 373 33.36 45.09 -36.73
CA GLY A 373 34.49 44.16 -36.52
C GLY A 373 35.02 43.43 -37.76
N PHE A 374 34.59 43.77 -38.98
CA PHE A 374 35.17 43.24 -40.23
C PHE A 374 35.87 44.33 -41.04
N GLU A 375 36.75 45.09 -40.40
CA GLU A 375 37.79 45.84 -41.12
C GLU A 375 39.13 45.37 -40.56
N GLY A 376 39.71 44.38 -41.26
CA GLY A 376 41.02 43.87 -40.98
C GLY A 376 42.04 45.00 -41.07
N LYS A 377 42.71 45.26 -39.95
CA LYS A 377 43.98 45.98 -39.90
C LYS A 377 44.95 45.25 -40.84
N ALA A 378 45.25 45.84 -41.99
CA ALA A 378 46.24 45.33 -42.93
C ALA A 378 47.64 45.41 -42.26
N PHE A 379 48.10 44.29 -41.73
CA PHE A 379 49.49 44.06 -41.35
C PHE A 379 50.18 43.35 -42.52
N GLY A 380 51.15 44.01 -43.15
CA GLY A 380 52.23 43.32 -43.88
C GLY A 380 52.33 43.53 -45.40
N LYS A 381 53.07 44.56 -45.81
CA LYS A 381 54.02 44.62 -46.96
C LYS A 381 54.39 46.11 -47.13
N SER A 382 55.62 46.58 -47.22
CA SER A 382 56.90 45.97 -47.59
C SER A 382 57.99 46.96 -47.16
N GLY A 383 59.08 46.45 -46.58
CA GLY A 383 60.33 47.20 -46.43
C GLY A 383 60.88 47.60 -47.80
N GLY A 384 61.43 48.82 -47.87
CA GLY A 384 62.02 49.39 -49.08
C GLY A 384 62.33 50.87 -48.92
N LYS A 385 63.37 51.19 -48.14
CA LYS A 385 64.15 52.44 -48.25
C LYS A 385 65.41 52.07 -49.08
N PRO A 386 66.16 52.99 -49.75
CA PRO A 386 66.05 54.45 -49.85
C PRO A 386 66.21 54.99 -51.28
N ARG A 387 65.86 56.27 -51.51
CA ARG A 387 66.73 57.22 -52.25
C ARG A 387 66.46 58.64 -51.78
N GLY A 388 67.52 59.30 -51.29
CA GLY A 388 67.57 60.75 -51.18
C GLY A 388 67.97 61.38 -52.51
N LYS A 389 67.49 62.61 -52.72
CA LYS A 389 68.01 63.77 -53.47
C LYS A 389 66.89 64.82 -53.28
N GLY A 390 67.09 66.01 -52.73
CA GLY A 390 68.20 66.92 -52.91
C GLY A 390 67.73 68.04 -53.84
N LYS A 391 67.12 69.09 -53.28
CA LYS A 391 67.39 70.52 -53.50
C LYS A 391 66.44 71.35 -52.66
#